data_AF-A0A832UP06-F1
#
_entry.id   AF-A0A832UP06-F1
#
_cell.length_a   1.000
_cell.length_b   1.000
_cell.length_c   1.000
_cell.angle_alpha   90.00
_cell.angle_beta   90.00
_cell.angle_gamma   90.00
#
_symmetry.space_group_name_H-M   'P 1'
#
loop_
_entity.id
_entity.type
_entity.pdbx_description
1 polymer ?
#
loop_
_entity_poly.entity_id
_entity_poly.type
_entity_poly.pdbx_seq_one_letter_code
_entity_poly.pdbx_strand_id
1 'polypeptide(L)'
;MAAIITDDFRRNAAQVLVNDITGGTNNYFVGIGKSDAYDNDASGYAEDHASFSLPVPSASRAEELTTLNNLATISKVGNNSAYRVIPRVYFRTAKRFKVYDPNDPNCFFAETIDGVEYEPCYAINTDLEVFLCLKNNLTAVTVAADEPTLTSTLNSVWGASVDTENNGLISTTSDNYRWAYVCTLNRDSGFFTSQFAAIGNPGDGAVLNSALGVHASNNHPSEGTGGLIYGFNVVSGGSGYTAGSLNINLTGLKSTGGSGDKTDFAQYNQTVACTITVTGGAITSCVVDLGDSDDNDDILTENLLGVVNAHAVPASGSAVLQPMILPLEGVGTDNLKLLPTYYCGIRADFEDDLGGDGLFVPFRQVSLIKNPSLVGGDDPNEVSSYAAGEAAKCLRYLTCATALPSGLETGDLIFDGGTHATLELAITNEVPIGYFDHLDTANNRLYFHQNDDDDDSQNLLEFAEGGGTLRWYDRSASTEGSGPLTYTGDPQYAEYALVDYSSATYEKFGRRNGEVIFIENRAKVTRANDQIEEVRMIIQF
;
A
#
# COMPACT_ATOMS: atom_id res chain seq x y z
N MET A 1 28.71 -12.58 -8.82
CA MET A 1 28.46 -11.13 -8.98
C MET A 1 27.35 -10.77 -8.02
N ALA A 2 27.55 -9.79 -7.14
CA ALA A 2 26.53 -9.38 -6.16
C ALA A 2 25.97 -8.02 -6.61
N ALA A 3 24.64 -7.91 -6.70
CA ALA A 3 23.91 -6.70 -7.05
C ALA A 3 22.63 -6.65 -6.20
N ILE A 4 22.14 -5.45 -5.88
CA ILE A 4 20.95 -5.23 -5.05
C ILE A 4 20.12 -4.07 -5.63
N ILE A 5 18.79 -4.15 -5.47
CA ILE A 5 17.87 -3.04 -5.76
C ILE A 5 17.88 -2.09 -4.57
N THR A 6 18.15 -0.81 -4.82
CA THR A 6 18.14 0.20 -3.75
C THR A 6 16.71 0.61 -3.40
N ASP A 7 16.53 1.06 -2.16
CA ASP A 7 15.26 1.61 -1.71
C ASP A 7 14.81 2.83 -2.55
N ASP A 8 15.74 3.62 -3.07
CA ASP A 8 15.41 4.72 -3.97
C ASP A 8 14.83 4.23 -5.31
N PHE A 9 15.30 3.10 -5.84
CA PHE A 9 14.67 2.51 -7.02
C PHE A 9 13.22 2.12 -6.72
N ARG A 10 12.96 1.52 -5.56
CA ARG A 10 11.61 1.14 -5.11
C ARG A 10 10.71 2.37 -4.92
N ARG A 11 11.24 3.44 -4.30
CA ARG A 11 10.52 4.72 -4.16
C ARG A 11 10.22 5.36 -5.52
N ASN A 12 11.16 5.31 -6.45
CA ASN A 12 10.96 5.86 -7.78
C ASN A 12 9.94 5.05 -8.58
N ALA A 13 9.96 3.72 -8.50
CA ALA A 13 8.97 2.86 -9.14
C ALA A 13 7.55 3.14 -8.61
N ALA A 14 7.39 3.26 -7.29
CA ALA A 14 6.13 3.67 -6.68
C ALA A 14 5.67 5.06 -7.15
N GLN A 15 6.59 6.02 -7.28
CA GLN A 15 6.27 7.37 -7.77
C GLN A 15 5.81 7.33 -9.23
N VAL A 16 6.45 6.52 -10.06
CA VAL A 16 6.10 6.39 -11.48
C VAL A 16 4.68 5.88 -11.63
N LEU A 17 4.28 4.85 -10.87
CA LEU A 17 2.90 4.37 -10.92
C LEU A 17 1.89 5.42 -10.46
N VAL A 18 2.13 6.09 -9.33
CA VAL A 18 1.26 7.18 -8.85
C VAL A 18 1.12 8.25 -9.92
N ASN A 19 2.24 8.73 -10.46
CA ASN A 19 2.25 9.76 -11.50
C ASN A 19 1.53 9.31 -12.79
N ASP A 20 1.64 8.04 -13.18
CA ASP A 20 0.99 7.50 -14.38
C ASP A 20 -0.54 7.46 -14.20
N ILE A 21 -1.01 7.07 -13.01
CA ILE A 21 -2.44 7.08 -12.67
C ILE A 21 -2.98 8.51 -12.61
N THR A 22 -2.28 9.41 -11.90
CA THR A 22 -2.77 10.80 -11.70
C THR A 22 -2.55 11.71 -12.89
N GLY A 23 -1.69 11.31 -13.84
CA GLY A 23 -1.28 12.13 -14.98
C GLY A 23 -2.32 12.23 -16.11
N GLY A 24 -3.33 11.34 -16.12
CA GLY A 24 -4.45 11.38 -17.07
C GLY A 24 -4.14 10.91 -18.51
N THR A 25 -2.89 10.54 -18.81
CA THR A 25 -2.51 9.95 -20.11
C THR A 25 -3.03 8.52 -20.24
N ASN A 26 -2.94 7.75 -19.17
CA ASN A 26 -3.44 6.39 -19.06
C ASN A 26 -4.69 6.38 -18.16
N ASN A 27 -5.63 5.50 -18.47
CA ASN A 27 -6.82 5.29 -17.66
C ASN A 27 -6.66 4.02 -16.84
N TYR A 28 -6.97 4.10 -15.56
CA TYR A 28 -6.92 2.98 -14.64
C TYR A 28 -8.30 2.70 -14.07
N PHE A 29 -8.60 1.43 -13.85
CA PHE A 29 -9.88 0.97 -13.33
C PHE A 29 -9.64 -0.04 -12.22
N VAL A 30 -10.41 0.09 -11.15
CA VAL A 30 -10.54 -0.97 -10.14
C VAL A 30 -11.68 -1.87 -10.57
N GLY A 31 -11.39 -3.14 -10.77
CA GLY A 31 -12.37 -4.17 -11.07
C GLY A 31 -12.74 -4.95 -9.83
N ILE A 32 -14.00 -5.32 -9.74
CA ILE A 32 -14.52 -6.29 -8.77
C ILE A 32 -15.21 -7.42 -9.53
N GLY A 33 -15.08 -8.64 -9.03
CA GLY A 33 -15.60 -9.82 -9.71
C GLY A 33 -15.48 -11.11 -8.92
N LYS A 34 -15.68 -12.22 -9.62
CA LYS A 34 -15.68 -13.58 -9.06
C LYS A 34 -16.76 -13.76 -7.99
N SER A 35 -18.02 -13.84 -8.43
CA SER A 35 -19.17 -14.01 -7.53
C SER A 35 -19.39 -15.45 -7.11
N ASP A 36 -18.78 -16.41 -7.81
CA ASP A 36 -18.75 -17.83 -7.47
C ASP A 36 -17.81 -18.10 -6.29
N ALA A 37 -18.10 -19.16 -5.51
CA ALA A 37 -17.26 -19.57 -4.39
C ALA A 37 -15.91 -20.11 -4.86
N TYR A 38 -14.87 -19.95 -4.03
CA TYR A 38 -13.63 -20.69 -4.24
C TYR A 38 -13.88 -22.18 -4.02
N ASP A 39 -13.11 -23.01 -4.72
CA ASP A 39 -13.02 -24.43 -4.42
C ASP A 39 -12.43 -24.65 -3.03
N ASN A 40 -12.60 -25.87 -2.52
CA ASN A 40 -12.00 -26.25 -1.26
C ASN A 40 -10.48 -26.06 -1.34
N ASP A 41 -9.88 -25.55 -0.27
CA ASP A 41 -8.44 -25.34 -0.22
C ASP A 41 -7.67 -26.68 -0.25
N ALA A 42 -6.33 -26.60 -0.29
CA ALA A 42 -5.47 -27.78 -0.29
C ALA A 42 -5.65 -28.70 0.93
N SER A 43 -6.28 -28.20 2.01
CA SER A 43 -6.61 -28.97 3.22
C SER A 43 -8.05 -29.52 3.20
N GLY A 44 -8.80 -29.26 2.12
CA GLY A 44 -10.19 -29.69 1.94
C GLY A 44 -11.21 -28.80 2.67
N TYR A 45 -10.82 -27.63 3.17
CA TYR A 45 -11.74 -26.70 3.80
C TYR A 45 -12.51 -25.90 2.74
N ALA A 46 -13.83 -25.80 2.91
CA ALA A 46 -14.67 -24.91 2.12
C ALA A 46 -14.45 -23.44 2.52
N GLU A 47 -14.83 -22.50 1.65
CA GLU A 47 -14.63 -21.06 1.84
C GLU A 47 -15.21 -20.52 3.18
N ASP A 48 -16.30 -21.10 3.66
CA ASP A 48 -16.96 -20.70 4.91
C ASP A 48 -16.24 -21.18 6.18
N HIS A 49 -15.20 -22.00 6.04
CA HIS A 49 -14.45 -22.54 7.15
C HIS A 49 -13.41 -21.53 7.69
N ALA A 50 -13.31 -21.41 9.01
CA ALA A 50 -12.43 -20.42 9.67
C ALA A 50 -10.93 -20.60 9.39
N SER A 51 -10.51 -21.76 8.88
CA SER A 51 -9.12 -22.06 8.50
C SER A 51 -8.91 -22.16 6.99
N PHE A 52 -9.91 -21.76 6.19
CA PHE A 52 -9.79 -21.70 4.74
C PHE A 52 -8.62 -20.78 4.36
N SER A 53 -7.72 -21.29 3.53
CA SER A 53 -6.67 -20.47 2.93
C SER A 53 -7.11 -19.93 1.58
N LEU A 54 -7.10 -18.61 1.43
CA LEU A 54 -7.37 -17.97 0.14
C LEU A 54 -6.36 -18.43 -0.93
N PRO A 55 -6.83 -18.73 -2.16
CA PRO A 55 -5.94 -19.02 -3.27
C PRO A 55 -5.05 -17.81 -3.58
N VAL A 56 -3.75 -18.03 -3.69
CA VAL A 56 -2.79 -16.99 -4.08
C VAL A 56 -2.89 -16.78 -5.60
N PRO A 57 -3.13 -15.55 -6.09
CA PRO A 57 -3.17 -15.28 -7.53
C PRO A 57 -1.88 -15.71 -8.24
N SER A 58 -1.99 -16.31 -9.42
CA SER A 58 -0.83 -16.66 -10.24
C SER A 58 -0.50 -15.54 -11.23
N ALA A 59 0.78 -15.25 -11.47
CA ALA A 59 1.20 -14.26 -12.47
C ALA A 59 1.25 -14.87 -13.89
N SER A 60 0.16 -15.53 -14.30
CA SER A 60 0.07 -16.23 -15.59
C SER A 60 -0.89 -15.53 -16.54
N ARG A 61 -0.71 -15.74 -17.85
CA ARG A 61 -1.64 -15.23 -18.86
C ARG A 61 -3.03 -15.84 -18.73
N ALA A 62 -3.12 -17.08 -18.24
CA ALA A 62 -4.39 -17.73 -17.94
C ALA A 62 -5.13 -16.97 -16.83
N GLU A 63 -4.48 -16.73 -15.68
CA GLU A 63 -5.08 -15.96 -14.56
C GLU A 63 -5.51 -14.55 -14.98
N GLU A 64 -4.71 -13.87 -15.82
CA GLU A 64 -5.09 -12.58 -16.36
C GLU A 64 -6.42 -12.66 -17.13
N LEU A 65 -6.54 -13.66 -18.02
CA LEU A 65 -7.76 -13.87 -18.79
C LEU A 65 -8.94 -14.29 -17.91
N THR A 66 -8.70 -15.16 -16.93
CA THR A 66 -9.70 -15.58 -15.95
C THR A 66 -10.19 -14.39 -15.13
N THR A 67 -9.28 -13.56 -14.63
CA THR A 67 -9.58 -12.34 -13.87
C THR A 67 -10.43 -11.40 -14.70
N LEU A 68 -9.98 -11.15 -15.93
CA LEU A 68 -10.74 -10.37 -16.87
C LEU A 68 -12.14 -10.96 -17.01
N ASN A 69 -12.32 -12.27 -17.26
CA ASN A 69 -13.62 -12.93 -17.44
C ASN A 69 -14.53 -12.89 -16.22
N ASN A 70 -13.95 -12.86 -15.02
CA ASN A 70 -14.66 -12.80 -13.75
C ASN A 70 -15.12 -11.40 -13.38
N LEU A 71 -14.66 -10.34 -14.07
CA LEU A 71 -15.08 -8.97 -13.78
C LEU A 71 -16.58 -8.83 -13.89
N ALA A 72 -17.17 -8.28 -12.82
CA ALA A 72 -18.57 -7.93 -12.77
C ALA A 72 -18.79 -6.44 -12.99
N THR A 73 -17.96 -5.61 -12.37
CA THR A 73 -18.01 -4.15 -12.46
C THR A 73 -16.60 -3.58 -12.38
N ILE A 74 -16.32 -2.55 -13.18
CA ILE A 74 -15.10 -1.76 -13.09
C ILE A 74 -15.46 -0.31 -12.75
N SER A 75 -14.68 0.34 -11.91
CA SER A 75 -14.82 1.77 -11.56
C SER A 75 -13.55 2.52 -11.94
N LYS A 76 -13.69 3.67 -12.61
CA LYS A 76 -12.53 4.45 -13.06
C LYS A 76 -11.83 5.11 -11.89
N VAL A 77 -10.53 4.86 -11.77
CA VAL A 77 -9.66 5.51 -10.78
C VAL A 77 -9.52 6.99 -11.14
N GLY A 78 -9.82 7.85 -10.17
CA GLY A 78 -9.67 9.29 -10.32
C GLY A 78 -8.24 9.78 -10.15
N ASN A 79 -7.98 11.00 -10.62
CA ASN A 79 -6.66 11.67 -10.48
C ASN A 79 -6.30 11.97 -9.01
N ASN A 80 -7.28 11.94 -8.11
CA ASN A 80 -7.11 12.10 -6.66
C ASN A 80 -7.41 10.79 -5.94
N SER A 81 -7.00 9.67 -6.51
CA SER A 81 -7.32 8.34 -5.97
C SER A 81 -6.09 7.42 -5.92
N ALA A 82 -4.90 7.93 -6.22
CA ALA A 82 -3.62 7.24 -6.04
C ALA A 82 -2.69 8.08 -5.17
N TYR A 83 -2.01 7.42 -4.23
CA TYR A 83 -1.24 8.06 -3.17
C TYR A 83 0.07 7.32 -2.91
N ARG A 84 1.09 8.06 -2.50
CA ARG A 84 2.21 7.46 -1.75
C ARG A 84 1.73 7.19 -0.34
N VAL A 85 1.99 5.97 0.15
CA VAL A 85 1.52 5.55 1.48
C VAL A 85 2.66 4.96 2.30
N ILE A 86 2.50 4.99 3.63
CA ILE A 86 3.37 4.32 4.59
C ILE A 86 2.55 3.39 5.49
N PRO A 87 3.14 2.31 6.01
CA PRO A 87 2.54 1.55 7.09
C PRO A 87 2.32 2.43 8.33
N ARG A 88 1.21 2.20 9.05
CA ARG A 88 0.89 2.89 10.31
C ARG A 88 1.51 2.14 11.48
N VAL A 89 2.68 2.61 11.92
CA VAL A 89 3.35 2.11 13.12
C VAL A 89 3.03 3.04 14.28
N TYR A 90 2.00 2.70 15.06
CA TYR A 90 1.66 3.48 16.24
C TYR A 90 2.69 3.33 17.35
N PHE A 91 2.95 4.42 18.07
CA PHE A 91 3.65 4.35 19.35
C PHE A 91 2.89 3.41 20.29
N ARG A 92 3.62 2.51 20.94
CA ARG A 92 3.06 1.55 21.89
C ARG A 92 3.99 1.44 23.08
N THR A 93 3.40 1.25 24.24
CA THR A 93 4.09 1.00 25.51
C THR A 93 4.73 -0.38 25.52
N ALA A 94 5.79 -0.55 26.30
CA ALA A 94 6.52 -1.81 26.46
C ALA A 94 7.13 -2.34 25.14
N LYS A 95 7.37 -1.45 24.17
CA LYS A 95 8.01 -1.77 22.89
C LYS A 95 9.40 -1.14 22.80
N ARG A 96 10.20 -1.59 21.85
CA ARG A 96 11.50 -0.99 21.55
C ARG A 96 11.48 -0.55 20.10
N PHE A 97 11.86 0.68 19.83
CA PHE A 97 12.00 1.17 18.46
C PHE A 97 13.47 1.10 18.05
N LYS A 98 13.72 0.73 16.80
CA LYS A 98 15.07 0.82 16.23
C LYS A 98 15.50 2.28 16.20
N VAL A 99 16.80 2.51 16.38
CA VAL A 99 17.36 3.82 16.01
C VAL A 99 17.41 3.86 14.49
N TYR A 100 16.97 4.96 13.88
CA TYR A 100 17.15 5.19 12.46
C TYR A 100 18.65 5.09 12.16
N ASP A 101 19.06 4.20 11.27
CA ASP A 101 20.43 4.13 10.79
C ASP A 101 20.35 4.18 9.26
N PRO A 102 20.85 5.25 8.60
CA PRO A 102 20.89 5.33 7.15
C PRO A 102 21.66 4.18 6.49
N ASN A 103 22.49 3.47 7.26
CA ASN A 103 23.30 2.35 6.81
C ASN A 103 22.62 0.98 7.05
N ASP A 104 21.50 0.94 7.78
CA ASP A 104 20.71 -0.27 8.02
C ASP A 104 19.54 -0.35 7.01
N PRO A 105 19.58 -1.28 6.05
CA PRO A 105 18.49 -1.47 5.08
C PRO A 105 17.18 -1.94 5.74
N ASN A 106 17.25 -2.48 6.96
CA ASN A 106 16.09 -3.00 7.68
C ASN A 106 15.54 -2.02 8.74
N CYS A 107 16.04 -0.78 8.81
CA CYS A 107 15.68 0.14 9.89
C CYS A 107 14.17 0.44 9.94
N PHE A 108 13.49 0.43 8.80
CA PHE A 108 12.04 0.66 8.69
C PHE A 108 11.17 -0.59 8.86
N PHE A 109 11.77 -1.75 9.13
CA PHE A 109 11.06 -3.01 9.33
C PHE A 109 11.21 -3.51 10.76
N ALA A 110 10.13 -4.09 11.28
CA ALA A 110 10.18 -4.79 12.55
C ALA A 110 11.12 -5.99 12.44
N GLU A 111 11.95 -6.22 13.47
CA GLU A 111 12.94 -7.29 13.45
C GLU A 111 13.20 -7.81 14.87
N THR A 112 13.59 -9.07 14.97
CA THR A 112 14.10 -9.66 16.22
C THR A 112 15.62 -9.79 16.13
N ILE A 113 16.34 -9.05 16.97
CA ILE A 113 17.80 -9.06 17.04
C ILE A 113 18.19 -9.69 18.38
N ASP A 114 18.95 -10.79 18.37
CA ASP A 114 19.39 -11.52 19.56
C ASP A 114 18.24 -11.89 20.53
N GLY A 115 17.08 -12.25 19.98
CA GLY A 115 15.88 -12.61 20.76
C GLY A 115 15.10 -11.43 21.33
N VAL A 116 15.47 -10.20 20.96
CA VAL A 116 14.77 -8.96 21.34
C VAL A 116 14.01 -8.41 20.14
N GLU A 117 12.71 -8.23 20.28
CA GLU A 117 11.85 -7.61 19.27
C GLU A 117 12.03 -6.09 19.23
N TYR A 118 12.17 -5.55 18.03
CA TYR A 118 12.18 -4.12 17.74
C TYR A 118 11.12 -3.77 16.70
N GLU A 119 10.38 -2.70 16.97
CA GLU A 119 9.54 -1.98 16.03
C GLU A 119 10.42 -1.14 15.07
N PRO A 120 9.92 -0.74 13.90
CA PRO A 120 10.60 0.14 12.96
C PRO A 120 11.19 1.41 13.58
N CYS A 121 12.10 2.08 12.90
CA CYS A 121 12.76 3.29 13.39
C CYS A 121 11.89 4.55 13.41
N TYR A 122 10.57 4.43 13.25
CA TYR A 122 9.62 5.53 13.31
C TYR A 122 8.36 5.13 14.07
N ALA A 123 7.65 6.12 14.59
CA ALA A 123 6.40 5.94 15.31
C ALA A 123 5.41 7.05 14.95
N ILE A 124 4.12 6.72 15.02
CA ILE A 124 3.00 7.66 14.88
C ILE A 124 2.34 7.79 16.25
N ASN A 125 2.19 9.00 16.74
CA ASN A 125 1.52 9.22 18.01
C ASN A 125 -0.02 9.26 17.88
N THR A 126 -0.72 9.46 19.00
CA THR A 126 -2.18 9.61 19.03
C THR A 126 -2.71 10.79 18.20
N ASP A 127 -1.91 11.85 18.06
CA ASP A 127 -2.22 13.04 17.26
C ASP A 127 -1.83 12.89 15.78
N LEU A 128 -1.44 11.68 15.34
CA LEU A 128 -1.02 11.40 13.97
C LEU A 128 0.28 12.10 13.54
N GLU A 129 1.07 12.57 14.50
CA GLU A 129 2.41 13.09 14.28
C GLU A 129 3.38 11.93 14.08
N VAL A 130 4.20 12.01 13.05
CA VAL A 130 5.19 11.02 12.65
C VAL A 130 6.56 11.43 13.20
N PHE A 131 7.21 10.52 13.90
CA PHE A 131 8.53 10.73 14.49
C PHE A 131 9.53 9.68 14.04
N LEU A 132 10.78 10.10 13.86
CA LEU A 132 11.93 9.24 13.59
C LEU A 132 12.75 9.05 14.87
N CYS A 133 13.06 7.82 15.25
CA CYS A 133 13.83 7.51 16.45
C CYS A 133 15.32 7.76 16.21
N LEU A 134 15.93 8.71 16.91
CA LEU A 134 17.35 9.05 16.82
C LEU A 134 18.19 8.44 17.94
N LYS A 135 17.54 8.05 19.04
CA LYS A 135 18.19 7.36 20.15
C LYS A 135 17.17 6.50 20.85
N ASN A 136 17.58 5.30 21.22
CA ASN A 136 16.85 4.45 22.15
C ASN A 136 17.72 4.22 23.41
N ASN A 137 17.10 3.79 24.50
CA ASN A 137 17.78 3.49 25.77
C ASN A 137 18.55 2.15 25.76
N LEU A 138 18.74 1.54 24.58
CA LEU A 138 19.42 0.25 24.32
C LEU A 138 18.86 -1.00 25.04
N THR A 139 18.10 -0.85 26.13
CA THR A 139 17.62 -1.93 26.99
C THR A 139 16.22 -1.67 27.55
N ALA A 140 15.86 -0.41 27.83
CA ALA A 140 14.52 -0.07 28.32
C ALA A 140 13.48 -0.11 27.19
N VAL A 141 12.29 -0.55 27.57
CA VAL A 141 11.09 -0.46 26.73
C VAL A 141 10.44 0.91 26.90
N THR A 142 9.73 1.39 25.90
CA THR A 142 8.94 2.62 25.94
C THR A 142 7.89 2.58 27.05
N VAL A 143 7.56 3.73 27.61
CA VAL A 143 6.48 3.88 28.60
C VAL A 143 5.41 4.84 28.09
N ALA A 144 4.17 4.65 28.53
CA ALA A 144 3.02 5.40 28.00
C ALA A 144 3.13 6.91 28.19
N ALA A 145 3.70 7.33 29.32
CA ALA A 145 3.84 8.73 29.68
C ALA A 145 4.85 9.47 28.79
N ASP A 146 5.63 8.75 27.98
CA ASP A 146 6.73 9.26 27.15
C ASP A 146 6.43 9.09 25.64
N GLU A 147 5.16 9.03 25.25
CA GLU A 147 4.82 9.13 23.82
C GLU A 147 5.33 10.48 23.25
N PRO A 148 6.08 10.48 22.13
CA PRO A 148 6.59 11.72 21.56
C PRO A 148 5.42 12.57 21.08
N THR A 149 5.44 13.84 21.47
CA THR A 149 4.45 14.84 21.06
C THR A 149 5.17 16.13 20.71
N LEU A 150 4.75 16.76 19.62
CA LEU A 150 5.28 18.06 19.24
C LEU A 150 4.59 19.14 20.08
N THR A 151 5.12 19.44 21.26
CA THR A 151 4.65 20.61 22.01
C THR A 151 5.34 21.88 21.48
N SER A 152 4.61 23.00 21.43
CA SER A 152 5.18 24.32 21.10
C SER A 152 6.24 24.81 22.10
N THR A 153 6.47 24.05 23.17
CA THR A 153 7.39 24.36 24.29
C THR A 153 8.60 23.45 24.37
N LEU A 154 8.79 22.49 23.46
CA LEU A 154 9.98 21.64 23.43
C LEU A 154 11.16 22.38 22.76
N ASN A 155 11.74 23.31 23.51
CA ASN A 155 13.05 23.92 23.25
C ASN A 155 13.94 23.65 24.46
N SER A 156 14.69 22.54 24.45
CA SER A 156 15.67 22.27 25.51
C SER A 156 16.89 21.48 25.06
N VAL A 157 16.87 20.81 23.89
CA VAL A 157 18.10 20.20 23.36
C VAL A 157 19.10 21.25 22.84
N TRP A 158 18.68 22.51 22.60
CA TRP A 158 19.48 23.55 21.94
C TRP A 158 19.58 24.86 22.73
N GLY A 159 19.23 24.83 24.02
CA GLY A 159 19.17 26.05 24.85
C GLY A 159 17.96 26.92 24.49
N ALA A 160 17.32 27.49 25.51
CA ALA A 160 16.08 28.27 25.37
C ALA A 160 16.25 29.65 24.69
N SER A 161 17.35 29.92 23.96
CA SER A 161 17.71 31.27 23.54
C SER A 161 17.77 31.55 22.04
N VAL A 162 17.30 30.64 21.17
CA VAL A 162 17.12 30.96 19.75
C VAL A 162 15.63 31.16 19.50
N ASP A 163 15.25 32.42 19.27
CA ASP A 163 13.89 32.94 19.11
C ASP A 163 12.89 31.95 18.50
N THR A 164 11.89 31.50 19.27
CA THR A 164 10.61 30.94 18.77
C THR A 164 10.63 29.74 17.79
N GLU A 165 11.80 29.19 17.48
CA GLU A 165 11.95 28.12 16.50
C GLU A 165 11.98 26.73 17.15
N ASN A 166 11.11 25.84 16.71
CA ASN A 166 11.08 24.44 17.17
C ASN A 166 11.99 23.60 16.27
N ASN A 167 13.12 23.12 16.81
CA ASN A 167 14.05 22.23 16.09
C ASN A 167 13.47 20.82 15.82
N GLY A 168 12.28 20.53 16.34
CA GLY A 168 11.54 19.26 16.26
C GLY A 168 12.28 18.05 16.80
N LEU A 169 13.32 18.26 17.61
CA LEU A 169 14.02 17.21 18.34
C LEU A 169 13.42 17.10 19.74
N ILE A 170 12.95 15.92 20.08
CA ILE A 170 12.18 15.64 21.29
C ILE A 170 12.94 14.62 22.11
N SER A 171 13.20 14.94 23.37
CA SER A 171 13.75 13.99 24.33
C SER A 171 12.70 13.64 25.37
N THR A 172 12.50 12.36 25.63
CA THR A 172 11.52 11.85 26.58
C THR A 172 12.21 11.53 27.90
N THR A 173 11.66 12.08 28.99
CA THR A 173 12.42 12.25 30.24
C THR A 173 12.64 10.96 31.04
N SER A 174 11.74 9.98 30.96
CA SER A 174 11.84 8.77 31.78
C SER A 174 12.48 7.59 31.05
N ASP A 175 12.28 7.49 29.73
CA ASP A 175 12.84 6.43 28.90
C ASP A 175 14.09 6.83 28.12
N ASN A 176 14.47 8.12 28.06
CA ASN A 176 15.68 8.63 27.38
C ASN A 176 15.73 8.33 25.87
N TYR A 177 14.57 8.16 25.22
CA TYR A 177 14.49 8.19 23.77
C TYR A 177 14.72 9.62 23.24
N ARG A 178 15.23 9.71 22.01
CA ARG A 178 15.24 10.94 21.23
C ARG A 178 14.52 10.72 19.91
N TRP A 179 13.67 11.66 19.55
CA TRP A 179 12.82 11.62 18.37
C TRP A 179 13.01 12.88 17.53
N ALA A 180 12.89 12.76 16.22
CA ALA A 180 12.77 13.87 15.31
C ALA A 180 11.38 13.89 14.70
N TYR A 181 10.67 15.01 14.80
CA TYR A 181 9.40 15.20 14.12
C TYR A 181 9.61 15.23 12.60
N VAL A 182 8.79 14.47 11.89
CA VAL A 182 8.82 14.37 10.43
C VAL A 182 7.67 15.19 9.85
N CYS A 183 6.44 14.81 10.17
CA CYS A 183 5.24 15.43 9.65
C CYS A 183 4.01 15.03 10.46
N THR A 184 2.85 15.60 10.16
CA THR A 184 1.57 15.18 10.72
C THR A 184 0.73 14.57 9.60
N LEU A 185 0.13 13.40 9.81
CA LEU A 185 -0.71 12.78 8.80
C LEU A 185 -2.11 13.39 8.81
N ASN A 186 -2.67 13.60 7.62
CA ASN A 186 -4.07 14.00 7.49
C ASN A 186 -4.98 12.77 7.51
N ARG A 187 -5.80 12.65 8.56
CA ARG A 187 -6.84 11.62 8.67
C ARG A 187 -7.88 11.71 7.56
N ASP A 188 -8.14 12.92 7.10
CA ASP A 188 -9.11 13.20 6.02
C ASP A 188 -8.45 13.14 4.64
N SER A 189 -7.21 12.65 4.55
CA SER A 189 -6.60 12.29 3.27
C SER A 189 -7.45 11.22 2.58
N GLY A 190 -7.47 11.20 1.25
CA GLY A 190 -8.28 10.22 0.51
C GLY A 190 -7.78 8.78 0.62
N PHE A 191 -6.74 8.51 1.41
CA PHE A 191 -6.29 7.15 1.72
C PHE A 191 -5.79 7.06 3.16
N PHE A 192 -6.66 6.61 4.07
CA PHE A 192 -6.32 6.40 5.48
C PHE A 192 -7.01 5.13 6.01
N THR A 193 -6.27 4.03 6.13
CA THR A 193 -6.75 2.71 6.57
C THR A 193 -6.11 2.33 7.89
N SER A 194 -6.62 1.32 8.61
CA SER A 194 -6.03 0.85 9.87
C SER A 194 -4.54 0.51 9.80
N GLN A 195 -4.04 0.14 8.62
CA GLN A 195 -2.67 -0.31 8.40
C GLN A 195 -1.80 0.66 7.58
N PHE A 196 -2.39 1.53 6.76
CA PHE A 196 -1.65 2.43 5.87
C PHE A 196 -2.25 3.82 5.86
N ALA A 197 -1.41 4.83 5.67
CA ALA A 197 -1.85 6.23 5.52
C ALA A 197 -1.13 6.89 4.35
N ALA A 198 -1.86 7.74 3.63
CA ALA A 198 -1.28 8.64 2.64
C ALA A 198 -0.21 9.54 3.27
N ILE A 199 0.84 9.78 2.51
CA ILE A 199 1.88 10.72 2.87
C ILE A 199 2.30 11.52 1.65
N GLY A 200 2.70 12.76 1.90
CA GLY A 200 3.24 13.68 0.91
C GLY A 200 4.35 14.52 1.52
N ASN A 201 4.79 15.53 0.79
CA ASN A 201 5.74 16.53 1.30
C ASN A 201 4.97 17.70 1.95
N PRO A 202 5.64 18.58 2.74
CA PRO A 202 5.00 19.75 3.31
C PRO A 202 4.24 20.57 2.25
N GLY A 203 3.00 20.94 2.56
CA GLY A 203 2.08 21.60 1.62
C GLY A 203 1.15 20.64 0.85
N ASP A 204 1.39 19.33 0.89
CA ASP A 204 0.46 18.32 0.36
C ASP A 204 -0.76 18.13 1.28
N GLY A 205 -1.94 17.93 0.69
CA GLY A 205 -3.17 17.61 1.41
C GLY A 205 -3.09 16.30 2.22
N ALA A 206 -2.17 15.38 1.90
CA ALA A 206 -1.90 14.18 2.69
C ALA A 206 -1.22 14.45 4.04
N VAL A 207 -0.58 15.62 4.19
CA VAL A 207 0.20 16.00 5.39
C VAL A 207 -0.45 17.15 6.17
N LEU A 208 -1.41 17.86 5.58
CA LEU A 208 -2.08 18.99 6.24
C LEU A 208 -3.29 18.51 7.05
N ASN A 209 -3.07 18.15 8.31
CA ASN A 209 -4.17 17.90 9.25
C ASN A 209 -4.68 19.23 9.81
N SER A 210 -5.81 19.72 9.28
CA SER A 210 -6.38 21.02 9.66
C SER A 210 -6.85 21.11 11.12
N ALA A 211 -7.02 19.97 11.80
CA ALA A 211 -7.39 19.92 13.21
C ALA A 211 -6.20 20.16 14.16
N LEU A 212 -4.96 20.18 13.65
CA LEU A 212 -3.74 20.36 14.42
C LEU A 212 -2.98 21.60 13.94
N GLY A 213 -2.18 22.20 14.83
CA GLY A 213 -1.43 23.40 14.50
C GLY A 213 -0.41 23.14 13.40
N VAL A 214 -0.61 23.75 12.21
CA VAL A 214 0.35 23.64 11.11
C VAL A 214 1.61 24.42 11.45
N HIS A 215 2.76 23.75 11.50
CA HIS A 215 4.05 24.43 11.52
C HIS A 215 4.33 25.00 10.13
N ALA A 216 4.27 26.33 10.01
CA ALA A 216 4.57 27.03 8.75
C ALA A 216 6.01 26.73 8.28
N SER A 217 6.26 26.87 6.98
CA SER A 217 7.51 26.46 6.32
C SER A 217 8.79 27.11 6.89
N ASN A 218 8.68 28.28 7.52
CA ASN A 218 9.80 29.01 8.15
C ASN A 218 9.96 28.72 9.65
N ASN A 219 9.20 27.76 10.19
CA ASN A 219 9.32 27.26 11.56
C ASN A 219 9.25 25.73 11.58
N HIS A 220 9.68 25.11 10.48
CA HIS A 220 9.63 23.67 10.28
C HIS A 220 10.93 23.03 10.81
N PRO A 221 10.85 21.93 11.59
CA PRO A 221 12.01 21.24 12.17
C PRO A 221 13.15 20.84 11.22
N SER A 222 12.90 20.83 9.92
CA SER A 222 13.90 20.56 8.89
C SER A 222 15.11 21.49 8.94
N GLU A 223 14.90 22.76 9.32
CA GLU A 223 15.98 23.76 9.31
C GLU A 223 17.03 23.48 10.41
N GLY A 224 16.61 22.92 11.54
CA GLY A 224 17.47 22.55 12.68
C GLY A 224 18.06 21.14 12.64
N THR A 225 17.73 20.32 11.62
CA THR A 225 18.10 18.88 11.59
C THR A 225 18.94 18.48 10.38
N GLY A 226 19.10 19.36 9.39
CA GLY A 226 19.79 19.04 8.13
C GLY A 226 21.25 18.64 8.32
N GLY A 227 21.62 17.42 7.92
CA GLY A 227 22.98 16.91 8.00
C GLY A 227 23.50 16.75 9.44
N LEU A 228 22.61 16.58 10.42
CA LEU A 228 22.97 16.41 11.82
C LEU A 228 23.63 15.06 12.07
N ILE A 229 24.78 15.06 12.75
CA ILE A 229 25.35 13.85 13.37
C ILE A 229 24.77 13.68 14.78
N TYR A 230 24.07 12.59 15.02
CA TYR A 230 23.39 12.33 16.30
C TYR A 230 23.88 11.08 17.03
N GLY A 231 24.65 10.22 16.36
CA GLY A 231 25.14 8.98 16.96
C GLY A 231 26.07 8.21 16.04
N PHE A 232 26.47 7.02 16.51
CA PHE A 232 27.34 6.12 15.76
C PHE A 232 26.83 4.68 15.84
N ASN A 233 26.81 4.02 14.69
CA ASN A 233 26.68 2.57 14.63
C ASN A 233 28.04 1.94 14.98
N VAL A 234 28.01 0.92 15.83
CA VAL A 234 29.22 0.23 16.32
C VAL A 234 29.48 -1.00 15.46
N VAL A 235 30.31 -0.85 14.44
CA VAL A 235 30.70 -1.95 13.53
C VAL A 235 31.63 -2.94 14.25
N SER A 236 32.51 -2.43 15.11
CA SER A 236 33.34 -3.25 16.00
C SER A 236 33.60 -2.49 17.30
N GLY A 237 33.23 -3.09 18.43
CA GLY A 237 33.35 -2.46 19.75
C GLY A 237 34.79 -2.33 20.28
N GLY A 238 35.77 -2.95 19.59
CA GLY A 238 37.16 -2.96 20.02
C GLY A 238 37.36 -3.59 21.41
N SER A 239 38.41 -3.17 22.13
CA SER A 239 38.68 -3.61 23.50
C SER A 239 39.40 -2.53 24.31
N GLY A 240 39.37 -2.67 25.64
CA GLY A 240 40.06 -1.77 26.57
C GLY A 240 39.28 -0.48 26.89
N TYR A 241 38.02 -0.38 26.48
CA TYR A 241 37.17 0.76 26.80
C TYR A 241 36.58 0.65 28.20
N THR A 242 36.25 1.81 28.77
CA THR A 242 35.45 1.94 30.00
C THR A 242 34.23 2.79 29.66
N ALA A 243 33.06 2.44 30.21
CA ALA A 243 31.84 3.21 29.99
C ALA A 243 32.00 4.67 30.47
N GLY A 244 31.36 5.61 29.78
CA GLY A 244 31.47 7.06 30.06
C GLY A 244 31.79 7.88 28.82
N SER A 245 32.45 9.02 28.99
CA SER A 245 32.77 9.95 27.91
C SER A 245 33.93 9.45 27.05
N LEU A 246 33.78 9.52 25.72
CA LEU A 246 34.82 9.24 24.73
C LEU A 246 34.79 10.32 23.64
N ASN A 247 35.96 10.88 23.34
CA ASN A 247 36.10 11.79 22.21
C ASN A 247 36.24 11.01 20.89
N ILE A 248 35.46 11.40 19.90
CA ILE A 248 35.51 10.86 18.54
C ILE A 248 35.97 11.97 17.60
N ASN A 249 37.02 11.70 16.84
CA ASN A 249 37.49 12.61 15.80
C ASN A 249 36.75 12.31 14.50
N LEU A 250 36.16 13.34 13.91
CA LEU A 250 35.37 13.27 12.69
C LEU A 250 36.07 14.04 11.59
N THR A 251 36.21 13.38 10.43
CA THR A 251 36.71 14.01 9.21
C THR A 251 35.76 13.72 8.06
N GLY A 252 35.46 14.70 7.21
CA GLY A 252 34.58 14.49 6.06
C GLY A 252 34.28 15.77 5.30
N LEU A 253 33.04 15.92 4.85
CA LEU A 253 32.54 17.09 4.13
C LEU A 253 31.31 17.68 4.85
N LYS A 254 31.26 19.01 4.89
CA LYS A 254 30.12 19.78 5.39
C LYS A 254 29.70 20.81 4.34
N SER A 255 28.40 21.07 4.24
CA SER A 255 27.86 22.14 3.40
C SER A 255 28.15 23.52 3.97
N THR A 256 28.53 24.48 3.12
CA THR A 256 28.94 25.83 3.53
C THR A 256 28.09 26.96 2.96
N GLY A 257 27.12 26.67 2.10
CA GLY A 257 26.23 27.72 1.60
C GLY A 257 25.15 28.11 2.61
N GLY A 258 24.66 29.34 2.50
CA GLY A 258 23.57 29.85 3.34
C GLY A 258 22.25 29.10 3.10
N SER A 259 21.24 29.38 3.93
CA SER A 259 19.92 28.75 3.86
C SER A 259 19.39 28.73 2.42
N GLY A 260 19.38 27.53 1.80
CA GLY A 260 18.83 27.28 0.46
C GLY A 260 19.82 26.83 -0.61
N ASP A 261 21.14 27.07 -0.46
CA ASP A 261 22.15 26.59 -1.42
C ASP A 261 23.18 25.67 -0.74
N LYS A 262 22.82 24.40 -0.59
CA LYS A 262 23.70 23.40 0.05
C LYS A 262 24.67 22.71 -0.93
N THR A 263 24.97 23.33 -2.07
CA THR A 263 25.79 22.73 -3.13
C THR A 263 27.30 22.90 -2.93
N ASP A 264 27.71 23.89 -2.13
CA ASP A 264 29.11 24.11 -1.77
C ASP A 264 29.52 23.25 -0.58
N PHE A 265 30.66 22.57 -0.70
CA PHE A 265 31.22 21.68 0.32
C PHE A 265 32.61 22.12 0.77
N ALA A 266 32.84 22.09 2.08
CA ALA A 266 34.15 22.28 2.67
C ALA A 266 34.57 21.08 3.52
N GLN A 267 35.86 21.02 3.82
CA GLN A 267 36.40 20.01 4.71
C GLN A 267 35.79 20.15 6.12
N TYR A 268 35.29 19.02 6.62
CA TYR A 268 34.81 18.87 7.97
C TYR A 268 35.91 18.22 8.82
N ASN A 269 36.27 18.84 9.94
CA ASN A 269 37.23 18.28 10.89
C ASN A 269 36.89 18.73 12.32
N GLN A 270 36.18 17.89 13.05
CA GLN A 270 35.68 18.19 14.39
C GLN A 270 35.97 17.05 15.36
N THR A 271 36.22 17.36 16.62
CA THR A 271 36.21 16.37 17.71
C THR A 271 34.89 16.51 18.45
N VAL A 272 34.19 15.39 18.64
CA VAL A 272 32.86 15.34 19.26
C VAL A 272 32.93 14.48 20.51
N ALA A 273 32.38 14.98 21.62
CA ALA A 273 32.24 14.19 22.83
C ALA A 273 31.03 13.26 22.71
N CYS A 274 31.22 12.00 23.06
CA CYS A 274 30.20 10.97 23.00
C CYS A 274 30.10 10.26 24.33
N THR A 275 28.91 9.78 24.68
CA THR A 275 28.72 8.84 25.77
C THR A 275 28.73 7.42 25.22
N ILE A 276 29.61 6.57 25.74
CA ILE A 276 29.73 5.16 25.36
C ILE A 276 29.24 4.21 26.44
N THR A 277 28.54 3.16 26.01
CA THR A 277 28.22 2.00 26.84
C THR A 277 29.18 0.87 26.50
N VAL A 278 29.71 0.20 27.52
CA VAL A 278 30.73 -0.84 27.37
C VAL A 278 30.32 -2.13 28.07
N THR A 279 30.44 -3.25 27.37
CA THR A 279 30.26 -4.60 27.93
C THR A 279 31.52 -5.42 27.67
N GLY A 280 32.12 -6.00 28.70
CA GLY A 280 33.35 -6.80 28.54
C GLY A 280 34.55 -6.02 27.98
N GLY A 281 34.58 -4.70 28.12
CA GLY A 281 35.63 -3.83 27.58
C GLY A 281 35.44 -3.42 26.11
N ALA A 282 34.38 -3.88 25.45
CA ALA A 282 34.00 -3.49 24.09
C ALA A 282 32.85 -2.48 24.10
N ILE A 283 32.90 -1.48 23.22
CA ILE A 283 31.79 -0.53 23.02
C ILE A 283 30.59 -1.28 22.46
N THR A 284 29.42 -1.03 23.04
CA THR A 284 28.11 -1.58 22.61
C THR A 284 27.15 -0.49 22.14
N SER A 285 27.42 0.77 22.50
CA SER A 285 26.73 1.93 21.97
C SER A 285 27.61 3.17 22.11
N CYS A 286 27.48 4.09 21.17
CA CYS A 286 28.16 5.38 21.16
C CYS A 286 27.17 6.44 20.67
N VAL A 287 26.77 7.34 21.56
CA VAL A 287 25.79 8.39 21.26
C VAL A 287 26.46 9.73 21.42
N VAL A 288 26.19 10.65 20.49
CA VAL A 288 26.67 12.03 20.60
C VAL A 288 26.05 12.67 21.85
N ASP A 289 26.92 13.26 22.67
CA ASP A 289 26.44 14.14 23.72
C ASP A 289 25.98 15.43 23.05
N LEU A 290 24.69 15.73 23.10
CA LEU A 290 24.12 16.92 22.48
C LEU A 290 23.97 18.06 23.51
N GLY A 291 24.60 17.94 24.69
CA GLY A 291 24.49 18.88 25.79
C GLY A 291 23.14 18.80 26.51
N ASP A 292 23.16 19.06 27.82
CA ASP A 292 22.00 19.56 28.55
C ASP A 292 22.21 21.07 28.72
N SER A 293 21.14 21.84 28.64
CA SER A 293 21.11 23.31 28.69
C SER A 293 21.74 23.97 29.94
N ASP A 294 22.17 23.17 30.92
CA ASP A 294 22.76 23.63 32.18
C ASP A 294 24.30 23.68 32.19
N ASP A 295 24.97 22.97 31.27
CA ASP A 295 26.42 23.05 31.12
C ASP A 295 26.75 23.94 29.91
N ASN A 296 27.56 24.98 30.13
CA ASN A 296 28.15 25.84 29.09
C ASN A 296 29.06 25.08 28.09
N ASP A 297 28.97 23.75 28.03
CA ASP A 297 29.51 22.91 26.98
C ASP A 297 28.52 22.92 25.80
N ASP A 298 28.39 24.09 25.17
CA ASP A 298 27.92 24.20 23.80
C ASP A 298 28.92 23.39 22.95
N ILE A 299 28.67 22.09 22.78
CA ILE A 299 28.95 21.49 21.48
C ILE A 299 28.03 22.27 20.56
N LEU A 300 28.58 23.36 19.97
CA LEU A 300 27.89 24.19 19.00
C LEU A 300 27.33 23.23 17.97
N THR A 301 26.06 22.92 18.08
CA THR A 301 25.37 21.93 17.28
C THR A 301 25.36 22.34 15.80
N GLU A 302 25.58 23.63 15.53
CA GLU A 302 26.02 24.18 14.25
C GLU A 302 27.19 23.39 13.62
N ASN A 303 28.18 22.96 14.41
CA ASN A 303 29.31 22.14 13.99
C ASN A 303 28.95 20.69 13.74
N LEU A 304 27.77 20.23 14.13
CA LEU A 304 27.27 18.89 13.84
C LEU A 304 26.24 18.87 12.72
N LEU A 305 25.81 20.06 12.26
CA LEU A 305 24.87 20.25 11.16
C LEU A 305 25.56 20.42 9.80
N GLY A 306 24.78 20.22 8.75
CA GLY A 306 25.21 20.35 7.36
C GLY A 306 26.25 19.31 6.94
N VAL A 307 26.50 18.29 7.76
CA VAL A 307 27.46 17.24 7.42
C VAL A 307 26.88 16.38 6.31
N VAL A 308 27.68 16.15 5.27
CA VAL A 308 27.32 15.36 4.10
C VAL A 308 27.82 13.94 4.26
N ASN A 309 29.06 13.81 4.74
CA ASN A 309 29.66 12.54 5.11
C ASN A 309 30.69 12.78 6.23
N ALA A 310 30.95 11.73 7.01
CA ALA A 310 31.97 11.74 8.03
C ALA A 310 32.58 10.34 8.18
N HIS A 311 33.86 10.31 8.53
CA HIS A 311 34.57 9.15 9.04
C HIS A 311 34.88 9.38 10.50
N ALA A 312 34.59 8.39 11.35
CA ALA A 312 34.82 8.46 12.79
C ALA A 312 36.03 7.63 13.22
N VAL A 313 36.91 8.27 13.99
CA VAL A 313 38.05 7.61 14.63
C VAL A 313 38.00 7.90 16.14
N PRO A 314 37.84 6.87 16.99
CA PRO A 314 37.98 7.04 18.43
C PRO A 314 39.33 7.67 18.79
N ALA A 315 39.35 8.62 19.73
CA ALA A 315 40.59 9.23 20.20
C ALA A 315 41.55 8.22 20.86
N SER A 316 41.05 7.05 21.27
CA SER A 316 41.84 5.94 21.79
C SER A 316 41.20 4.59 21.47
N GLY A 317 42.00 3.52 21.51
CA GLY A 317 41.57 2.14 21.27
C GLY A 317 41.43 1.78 19.78
N SER A 318 40.68 0.72 19.49
CA SER A 318 40.57 0.11 18.15
C SER A 318 39.13 -0.12 17.68
N ALA A 319 38.14 0.53 18.30
CA ALA A 319 36.76 0.43 17.86
C ALA A 319 36.58 1.02 16.45
N VAL A 320 35.67 0.42 15.69
CA VAL A 320 35.24 0.89 14.37
C VAL A 320 33.83 1.41 14.49
N LEU A 321 33.68 2.72 14.30
CA LEU A 321 32.42 3.44 14.43
C LEU A 321 32.02 4.03 13.08
N GLN A 322 30.74 4.01 12.79
CA GLN A 322 30.18 4.59 11.57
C GLN A 322 29.22 5.72 11.95
N PRO A 323 29.47 6.97 11.52
CA PRO A 323 28.60 8.10 11.83
C PRO A 323 27.19 7.89 11.27
N MET A 324 26.21 8.27 12.06
CA MET A 324 24.80 8.30 11.67
C MET A 324 24.43 9.77 11.43
N ILE A 325 24.04 10.08 10.19
CA ILE A 325 23.85 11.44 9.70
C ILE A 325 22.43 11.58 9.15
N LEU A 326 21.70 12.60 9.59
CA LEU A 326 20.37 12.91 9.03
C LEU A 326 20.47 13.45 7.60
N PRO A 327 19.39 13.38 6.79
CA PRO A 327 19.38 13.94 5.45
C PRO A 327 19.85 15.39 5.44
N LEU A 328 20.65 15.76 4.43
CA LEU A 328 21.22 17.11 4.34
C LEU A 328 20.13 18.19 4.27
N GLU A 329 18.99 17.88 3.66
CA GLU A 329 17.83 18.77 3.52
C GLU A 329 17.04 18.97 4.82
N GLY A 330 17.28 18.14 5.85
CA GLY A 330 16.52 18.15 7.10
C GLY A 330 15.43 17.09 7.14
N VAL A 331 15.03 16.74 8.37
CA VAL A 331 13.92 15.83 8.62
C VAL A 331 12.61 16.53 8.30
N GLY A 332 11.74 15.84 7.57
CA GLY A 332 10.43 16.37 7.21
C GLY A 332 10.39 17.26 5.96
N THR A 333 11.52 17.56 5.32
CA THR A 333 11.57 18.31 4.05
C THR A 333 11.06 17.47 2.88
N ASP A 334 11.63 16.28 2.70
CA ASP A 334 11.22 15.31 1.68
C ASP A 334 10.86 13.99 2.34
N ASN A 335 9.61 13.91 2.78
CA ASN A 335 9.05 12.73 3.43
C ASN A 335 9.06 11.53 2.50
N LEU A 336 8.90 11.75 1.20
CA LEU A 336 8.86 10.69 0.20
C LEU A 336 10.22 10.01 0.03
N LYS A 337 11.34 10.71 0.29
CA LYS A 337 12.68 10.10 0.32
C LYS A 337 13.09 9.57 1.69
N LEU A 338 12.64 10.20 2.77
CA LEU A 338 13.03 9.81 4.13
C LEU A 338 12.34 8.53 4.61
N LEU A 339 11.03 8.45 4.43
CA LEU A 339 10.19 7.38 4.99
C LEU A 339 10.05 6.17 4.04
N PRO A 340 9.57 5.00 4.51
CA PRO A 340 9.47 3.79 3.71
C PRO A 340 8.26 3.85 2.76
N THR A 341 8.27 4.83 1.86
CA THR A 341 7.17 5.14 0.94
C THR A 341 7.13 4.22 -0.27
N TYR A 342 7.70 3.01 -0.22
CA TYR A 342 7.79 2.03 -1.33
C TYR A 342 6.44 1.45 -1.76
N TYR A 343 5.34 2.08 -1.35
CA TYR A 343 3.98 1.62 -1.53
C TYR A 343 3.17 2.67 -2.30
N CYS A 344 2.31 2.17 -3.19
CA CYS A 344 1.27 2.93 -3.85
C CYS A 344 -0.08 2.50 -3.27
N GLY A 345 -0.83 3.43 -2.70
CA GLY A 345 -2.22 3.22 -2.28
C GLY A 345 -3.17 3.71 -3.37
N ILE A 346 -4.12 2.87 -3.79
CA ILE A 346 -5.13 3.21 -4.79
C ILE A 346 -6.52 3.03 -4.17
N ARG A 347 -7.37 4.05 -4.27
CA ARG A 347 -8.76 4.03 -3.83
C ARG A 347 -9.70 3.94 -5.03
N ALA A 348 -10.77 3.18 -4.90
CA ALA A 348 -11.97 3.32 -5.70
C ALA A 348 -13.21 3.16 -4.83
N ASP A 349 -14.19 4.02 -5.08
CA ASP A 349 -15.48 3.99 -4.41
C ASP A 349 -16.47 3.26 -5.31
N PHE A 350 -17.22 2.32 -4.74
CA PHE A 350 -18.31 1.58 -5.37
C PHE A 350 -19.62 1.95 -4.67
N GLU A 351 -20.24 3.04 -5.11
CA GLU A 351 -21.52 3.55 -4.59
C GLU A 351 -22.72 2.92 -5.32
N ASP A 352 -23.94 3.14 -4.82
CA ASP A 352 -25.16 2.60 -5.45
C ASP A 352 -25.44 3.25 -6.83
N ASP A 353 -25.04 4.51 -7.00
CA ASP A 353 -25.17 5.30 -8.23
C ASP A 353 -23.81 5.65 -8.83
N LEU A 354 -23.11 4.64 -9.34
CA LEU A 354 -21.82 4.77 -10.05
C LEU A 354 -21.95 5.39 -11.46
N GLY A 355 -22.88 6.34 -11.65
CA GLY A 355 -23.35 6.75 -12.97
C GLY A 355 -24.36 5.77 -13.57
N GLY A 356 -25.03 4.97 -12.73
CA GLY A 356 -26.15 4.09 -13.10
C GLY A 356 -25.83 2.75 -13.78
N ASP A 357 -24.57 2.44 -14.07
CA ASP A 357 -24.20 1.25 -14.87
C ASP A 357 -23.32 0.20 -14.15
N GLY A 358 -23.22 0.24 -12.82
CA GLY A 358 -22.59 -0.83 -12.03
C GLY A 358 -23.53 -2.00 -11.72
N LEU A 359 -23.00 -3.18 -11.41
CA LEU A 359 -23.76 -4.33 -10.89
C LEU A 359 -23.37 -4.63 -9.43
N PHE A 360 -24.40 -4.83 -8.59
CA PHE A 360 -24.24 -5.23 -7.19
C PHE A 360 -24.30 -6.74 -7.08
N VAL A 361 -23.13 -7.35 -7.22
CA VAL A 361 -22.94 -8.77 -6.94
C VAL A 361 -21.91 -8.96 -5.82
N PRO A 362 -22.01 -10.03 -5.03
CA PRO A 362 -20.93 -10.46 -4.17
C PRO A 362 -19.66 -10.65 -4.99
N PHE A 363 -18.51 -10.31 -4.41
CA PHE A 363 -17.22 -10.42 -5.08
C PHE A 363 -16.16 -11.01 -4.17
N ARG A 364 -15.16 -11.65 -4.78
CA ARG A 364 -14.00 -12.26 -4.13
C ARG A 364 -12.68 -11.82 -4.73
N GLN A 365 -12.72 -11.19 -5.88
CA GLN A 365 -11.54 -10.74 -6.58
C GLN A 365 -11.61 -9.24 -6.82
N VAL A 366 -10.50 -8.57 -6.55
CA VAL A 366 -10.25 -7.16 -6.89
C VAL A 366 -9.05 -7.10 -7.82
N SER A 367 -9.13 -6.26 -8.84
CA SER A 367 -8.04 -6.10 -9.82
C SER A 367 -7.80 -4.64 -10.19
N LEU A 368 -6.56 -4.30 -10.54
CA LEU A 368 -6.25 -3.03 -11.21
C LEU A 368 -6.03 -3.28 -12.70
N ILE A 369 -6.81 -2.60 -13.54
CA ILE A 369 -6.78 -2.76 -14.99
C ILE A 369 -6.40 -1.43 -15.62
N LYS A 370 -5.42 -1.46 -16.53
CA LYS A 370 -4.97 -0.29 -17.29
C LYS A 370 -5.50 -0.31 -18.70
N ASN A 371 -6.01 0.84 -19.13
CA ASN A 371 -6.51 1.13 -20.46
C ASN A 371 -7.47 0.05 -21.04
N PRO A 372 -8.49 -0.40 -20.31
CA PRO A 372 -9.56 -1.16 -20.95
C PRO A 372 -10.24 -0.25 -22.00
N SER A 373 -10.52 -0.77 -23.18
CA SER A 373 -11.16 -0.02 -24.26
C SER A 373 -12.67 -0.05 -24.06
N LEU A 374 -13.19 1.15 -23.77
CA LEU A 374 -14.57 1.35 -23.40
C LEU A 374 -15.45 1.66 -24.59
N VAL A 375 -16.46 0.82 -24.83
CA VAL A 375 -17.47 1.04 -25.87
C VAL A 375 -18.81 1.32 -25.22
N GLY A 376 -19.49 2.40 -25.63
CA GLY A 376 -20.80 2.78 -25.11
C GLY A 376 -21.94 2.20 -25.94
N GLY A 377 -22.92 1.58 -25.27
CA GLY A 377 -24.20 1.19 -25.87
C GLY A 377 -24.11 0.17 -27.02
N ASP A 378 -25.20 0.06 -27.79
CA ASP A 378 -25.34 -0.88 -28.91
C ASP A 378 -24.42 -0.56 -30.12
N ASP A 379 -23.60 0.51 -30.08
CA ASP A 379 -22.66 0.87 -31.15
C ASP A 379 -21.21 0.53 -30.77
N PRO A 380 -20.62 -0.55 -31.34
CA PRO A 380 -19.25 -0.98 -31.07
C PRO A 380 -18.14 0.03 -31.48
N ASN A 381 -18.50 1.22 -31.98
CA ASN A 381 -17.55 2.27 -32.37
C ASN A 381 -17.61 3.52 -31.48
N GLU A 382 -18.55 3.62 -30.53
CA GLU A 382 -18.63 4.78 -29.64
C GLU A 382 -17.63 4.62 -28.49
N VAL A 383 -16.51 5.33 -28.53
CA VAL A 383 -15.55 5.37 -27.40
C VAL A 383 -16.21 6.14 -26.26
N SER A 384 -16.65 5.44 -25.23
CA SER A 384 -17.23 6.04 -24.03
C SER A 384 -16.11 6.59 -23.15
N SER A 385 -16.12 7.91 -22.93
CA SER A 385 -15.21 8.57 -22.00
C SER A 385 -15.81 8.56 -20.60
N TYR A 386 -15.32 7.68 -19.73
CA TYR A 386 -15.77 7.63 -18.33
C TYR A 386 -15.07 8.73 -17.51
N ALA A 387 -15.82 9.42 -16.68
CA ALA A 387 -15.29 10.31 -15.65
C ALA A 387 -14.75 9.49 -14.47
N ALA A 388 -13.95 10.15 -13.61
CA ALA A 388 -13.46 9.53 -12.39
C ALA A 388 -14.63 9.09 -11.50
N GLY A 389 -14.58 7.86 -10.99
CA GLY A 389 -15.63 7.28 -10.14
C GLY A 389 -16.84 6.71 -10.89
N GLU A 390 -16.94 6.90 -12.21
CA GLU A 390 -17.98 6.21 -13.00
C GLU A 390 -17.61 4.74 -13.18
N ALA A 391 -18.63 3.87 -13.18
CA ALA A 391 -18.46 2.44 -13.38
C ALA A 391 -19.09 1.92 -14.67
N ALA A 392 -18.61 0.75 -15.09
CA ALA A 392 -19.15 -0.01 -16.21
C ALA A 392 -19.48 -1.45 -15.80
N LYS A 393 -20.56 -1.98 -16.38
CA LYS A 393 -20.93 -3.40 -16.35
C LYS A 393 -19.98 -4.24 -17.18
N CYS A 394 -19.47 -5.34 -16.60
CA CYS A 394 -18.56 -6.27 -17.30
C CYS A 394 -19.12 -7.68 -17.49
N LEU A 395 -20.30 -7.97 -16.94
CA LEU A 395 -20.94 -9.28 -17.06
C LEU A 395 -21.60 -9.48 -18.43
N ARG A 396 -21.49 -10.70 -18.96
CA ARG A 396 -22.24 -11.14 -20.14
C ARG A 396 -23.70 -11.35 -19.74
N TYR A 397 -24.62 -11.31 -20.70
CA TYR A 397 -26.02 -11.58 -20.42
C TYR A 397 -26.76 -12.35 -21.51
N LEU A 398 -27.81 -13.06 -21.08
CA LEU A 398 -28.79 -13.72 -21.94
C LEU A 398 -30.15 -13.02 -21.80
N THR A 399 -30.83 -12.78 -22.92
CA THR A 399 -32.20 -12.24 -22.88
C THR A 399 -33.19 -13.39 -22.70
N CYS A 400 -33.86 -13.43 -21.55
CA CYS A 400 -34.78 -14.49 -21.19
C CYS A 400 -36.19 -14.26 -21.78
N ALA A 401 -36.84 -15.32 -22.24
CA ALA A 401 -38.17 -15.26 -22.85
C ALA A 401 -39.30 -15.08 -21.81
N THR A 402 -39.04 -15.40 -20.55
CA THR A 402 -40.00 -15.35 -19.43
C THR A 402 -39.32 -14.92 -18.14
N ALA A 403 -40.09 -14.41 -17.18
CA ALA A 403 -39.60 -14.06 -15.83
C ALA A 403 -39.00 -15.28 -15.11
N LEU A 404 -37.98 -15.05 -14.28
CA LEU A 404 -37.20 -16.11 -13.64
C LEU A 404 -37.98 -16.92 -12.57
N PRO A 405 -37.60 -18.20 -12.36
CA PRO A 405 -38.06 -19.04 -11.26
C PRO A 405 -37.44 -18.62 -9.91
N SER A 406 -38.16 -18.87 -8.81
CA SER A 406 -37.88 -18.35 -7.45
C SER A 406 -36.69 -18.98 -6.70
N GLY A 407 -35.80 -19.70 -7.39
CA GLY A 407 -34.75 -20.49 -6.77
C GLY A 407 -33.43 -20.50 -7.54
N LEU A 408 -33.15 -19.40 -8.25
CA LEU A 408 -31.84 -19.13 -8.84
C LEU A 408 -31.14 -18.11 -7.95
N GLU A 409 -29.97 -18.44 -7.41
CA GLU A 409 -29.19 -17.60 -6.50
C GLU A 409 -27.80 -17.31 -7.06
N THR A 410 -27.22 -16.14 -6.75
CA THR A 410 -25.89 -15.75 -7.23
C THR A 410 -24.85 -16.81 -6.84
N GLY A 411 -24.10 -17.29 -7.84
CA GLY A 411 -23.14 -18.39 -7.72
C GLY A 411 -23.65 -19.74 -8.23
N ASP A 412 -24.94 -19.87 -8.57
CA ASP A 412 -25.49 -21.07 -9.20
C ASP A 412 -24.86 -21.33 -10.57
N LEU A 413 -24.67 -22.60 -10.90
CA LEU A 413 -24.20 -23.00 -12.22
C LEU A 413 -25.36 -23.04 -13.20
N ILE A 414 -25.24 -22.35 -14.33
CA ILE A 414 -26.18 -22.38 -15.46
C ILE A 414 -25.57 -23.16 -16.62
N PHE A 415 -26.38 -23.96 -17.31
CA PHE A 415 -25.93 -24.81 -18.42
C PHE A 415 -27.05 -25.03 -19.46
N ASP A 416 -26.70 -25.45 -20.67
CA ASP A 416 -27.68 -25.79 -21.71
C ASP A 416 -28.48 -27.06 -21.32
N GLY A 417 -29.72 -26.81 -20.91
CA GLY A 417 -30.70 -27.80 -20.50
C GLY A 417 -31.53 -28.41 -21.63
N GLY A 418 -31.34 -27.98 -22.88
CA GLY A 418 -32.04 -28.52 -24.04
C GLY A 418 -31.57 -29.92 -24.43
N THR A 419 -30.25 -30.13 -24.44
CA THR A 419 -29.63 -31.43 -24.76
C THR A 419 -29.31 -32.24 -23.50
N HIS A 420 -29.20 -31.60 -22.33
CA HIS A 420 -28.76 -32.23 -21.08
C HIS A 420 -29.76 -32.02 -19.94
N ALA A 421 -30.05 -33.09 -19.20
CA ALA A 421 -31.03 -33.03 -18.11
C ALA A 421 -30.41 -32.63 -16.76
N THR A 422 -29.10 -32.86 -16.59
CA THR A 422 -28.36 -32.74 -15.32
C THR A 422 -27.03 -32.00 -15.50
N LEU A 423 -26.46 -31.46 -14.42
CA LEU A 423 -25.13 -30.83 -14.45
C LEU A 423 -24.03 -31.85 -14.82
N GLU A 424 -24.10 -33.07 -14.27
CA GLU A 424 -23.13 -34.14 -14.59
C GLU A 424 -23.12 -34.48 -16.09
N LEU A 425 -24.30 -34.47 -16.74
CA LEU A 425 -24.39 -34.67 -18.18
C LEU A 425 -23.87 -33.47 -18.96
N ALA A 426 -24.06 -32.25 -18.46
CA ALA A 426 -23.46 -31.06 -19.06
C ALA A 426 -21.93 -31.19 -19.06
N ILE A 427 -21.33 -31.47 -17.90
CA ILE A 427 -19.89 -31.68 -17.73
C ILE A 427 -19.40 -32.84 -18.60
N THR A 428 -20.05 -34.00 -18.60
CA THR A 428 -19.55 -35.15 -19.37
C THR A 428 -19.60 -34.93 -20.89
N ASN A 429 -20.49 -34.08 -21.38
CA ASN A 429 -20.69 -33.84 -22.81
C ASN A 429 -20.05 -32.53 -23.30
N GLU A 430 -19.17 -31.92 -22.51
CA GLU A 430 -18.41 -30.75 -22.90
C GLU A 430 -19.29 -29.57 -23.35
N VAL A 431 -20.34 -29.21 -22.59
CA VAL A 431 -21.26 -28.12 -22.97
C VAL A 431 -20.97 -26.81 -22.25
N PRO A 432 -21.45 -25.66 -22.77
CA PRO A 432 -21.31 -24.37 -22.10
C PRO A 432 -21.90 -24.36 -20.69
N ILE A 433 -21.07 -23.96 -19.74
CA ILE A 433 -21.42 -23.73 -18.34
C ILE A 433 -21.03 -22.30 -17.96
N GLY A 434 -21.83 -21.65 -17.13
CA GLY A 434 -21.53 -20.33 -16.56
C GLY A 434 -22.02 -20.22 -15.12
N TYR A 435 -21.58 -19.17 -14.44
CA TYR A 435 -22.00 -18.84 -13.09
C TYR A 435 -23.01 -17.70 -13.13
N PHE A 436 -24.18 -17.90 -12.56
CA PHE A 436 -25.20 -16.87 -12.48
C PHE A 436 -24.82 -15.77 -11.48
N ASP A 437 -24.96 -14.51 -11.91
CA ASP A 437 -24.57 -13.34 -11.14
C ASP A 437 -25.77 -12.51 -10.69
N HIS A 438 -26.58 -12.09 -11.66
CA HIS A 438 -27.62 -11.10 -11.46
C HIS A 438 -28.76 -11.24 -12.47
N LEU A 439 -29.97 -10.85 -12.07
CA LEU A 439 -31.12 -10.75 -12.96
C LEU A 439 -31.62 -9.30 -13.01
N ASP A 440 -31.70 -8.76 -14.22
CA ASP A 440 -32.45 -7.56 -14.52
C ASP A 440 -33.88 -7.93 -14.97
N THR A 441 -34.84 -7.76 -14.05
CA THR A 441 -36.26 -8.05 -14.28
C THR A 441 -36.96 -7.04 -15.20
N ALA A 442 -36.40 -5.83 -15.37
CA ALA A 442 -37.02 -4.82 -16.21
C ALA A 442 -36.79 -5.13 -17.70
N ASN A 443 -35.60 -5.64 -18.02
CA ASN A 443 -35.20 -5.97 -19.40
C ASN A 443 -35.14 -7.48 -19.68
N ASN A 444 -35.48 -8.33 -18.71
CA ASN A 444 -35.36 -9.78 -18.76
C ASN A 444 -33.94 -10.26 -19.13
N ARG A 445 -32.91 -9.64 -18.54
CA ARG A 445 -31.50 -10.00 -18.80
C ARG A 445 -30.93 -10.81 -17.63
N LEU A 446 -30.44 -12.01 -17.93
CA LEU A 446 -29.71 -12.87 -16.99
C LEU A 446 -28.22 -12.65 -17.19
N TYR A 447 -27.55 -12.11 -16.18
CA TYR A 447 -26.11 -11.85 -16.19
C TYR A 447 -25.32 -13.03 -15.61
N PHE A 448 -24.18 -13.31 -16.23
CA PHE A 448 -23.31 -14.41 -15.84
C PHE A 448 -21.83 -14.12 -16.15
N HIS A 449 -20.95 -14.84 -15.47
CA HIS A 449 -19.54 -14.93 -15.77
C HIS A 449 -19.12 -16.38 -15.97
N GLN A 450 -17.90 -16.53 -16.46
CA GLN A 450 -17.33 -17.79 -16.92
C GLN A 450 -15.87 -17.77 -16.50
N ASN A 451 -15.48 -18.62 -15.56
CA ASN A 451 -14.10 -18.68 -15.06
C ASN A 451 -13.33 -19.80 -15.76
N ASP A 452 -12.00 -19.73 -15.74
CA ASP A 452 -11.17 -20.86 -16.09
C ASP A 452 -11.05 -21.71 -14.82
N ASP A 453 -11.85 -22.77 -14.73
CA ASP A 453 -11.56 -23.82 -13.77
C ASP A 453 -10.60 -24.80 -14.45
N ASP A 454 -9.45 -25.07 -13.83
CA ASP A 454 -8.35 -25.85 -14.40
C ASP A 454 -8.76 -27.28 -14.80
N ASP A 455 -9.92 -27.76 -14.32
CA ASP A 455 -10.45 -29.09 -14.61
C ASP A 455 -11.55 -29.11 -15.70
N ASP A 456 -12.16 -27.96 -16.04
CA ASP A 456 -13.34 -27.91 -16.93
C ASP A 456 -13.23 -26.80 -17.99
N SER A 457 -12.59 -27.13 -19.13
CA SER A 457 -12.49 -26.27 -20.34
C SER A 457 -13.84 -25.80 -20.93
N GLN A 458 -14.95 -26.24 -20.34
CA GLN A 458 -16.33 -25.99 -20.68
C GLN A 458 -16.85 -24.64 -20.21
N ASN A 459 -16.29 -24.14 -19.11
CA ASN A 459 -16.64 -22.84 -18.56
C ASN A 459 -16.28 -21.69 -19.52
N LEU A 460 -15.52 -21.97 -20.57
CA LEU A 460 -15.20 -21.00 -21.60
C LEU A 460 -16.08 -21.09 -22.87
N LEU A 461 -16.84 -22.18 -23.04
CA LEU A 461 -17.66 -22.38 -24.24
C LEU A 461 -18.83 -21.39 -24.30
N GLU A 462 -19.19 -20.94 -25.51
CA GLU A 462 -20.31 -19.99 -25.70
C GLU A 462 -21.66 -20.72 -25.69
N PHE A 463 -22.64 -20.17 -24.96
CA PHE A 463 -24.03 -20.60 -25.07
C PHE A 463 -24.55 -20.48 -26.52
N ALA A 464 -25.53 -21.29 -26.89
CA ALA A 464 -26.00 -21.39 -28.28
C ALA A 464 -26.50 -20.04 -28.85
N GLU A 465 -26.08 -19.75 -30.08
CA GLU A 465 -26.59 -18.65 -30.92
C GLU A 465 -28.07 -18.90 -31.30
N GLY A 466 -28.86 -17.83 -31.38
CA GLY A 466 -30.27 -17.87 -31.77
C GLY A 466 -31.27 -18.26 -30.66
N GLY A 467 -30.80 -18.56 -29.45
CA GLY A 467 -31.61 -18.94 -28.29
C GLY A 467 -31.51 -20.42 -27.92
N GLY A 468 -31.94 -20.74 -26.70
CA GLY A 468 -31.81 -22.09 -26.15
C GLY A 468 -32.62 -22.29 -24.86
N THR A 469 -32.40 -23.43 -24.19
CA THR A 469 -33.04 -23.75 -22.91
C THR A 469 -31.96 -23.90 -21.85
N LEU A 470 -32.02 -23.14 -20.78
CA LEU A 470 -31.13 -23.24 -19.63
C LEU A 470 -31.75 -24.10 -18.54
N ARG A 471 -30.88 -24.75 -17.78
CA ARG A 471 -31.13 -25.29 -16.45
C ARG A 471 -30.10 -24.72 -15.50
N TRP A 472 -30.33 -24.86 -14.20
CA TRP A 472 -29.36 -24.46 -13.18
C TRP A 472 -29.20 -25.48 -12.07
N TYR A 473 -28.04 -25.43 -11.43
CA TYR A 473 -27.66 -26.25 -10.31
C TYR A 473 -27.22 -25.35 -9.16
N ASP A 474 -27.90 -25.50 -8.02
CA ASP A 474 -27.52 -24.85 -6.78
C ASP A 474 -26.31 -25.58 -6.19
N ARG A 475 -25.16 -24.92 -6.32
CA ARG A 475 -23.87 -25.44 -5.84
C ARG A 475 -23.84 -25.56 -4.31
N SER A 476 -24.59 -24.70 -3.60
CA SER A 476 -24.62 -24.67 -2.15
C SER A 476 -25.50 -25.77 -1.55
N ALA A 477 -26.66 -26.02 -2.15
CA ALA A 477 -27.57 -27.08 -1.71
C ALA A 477 -27.27 -28.45 -2.34
N SER A 478 -26.35 -28.50 -3.31
CA SER A 478 -26.06 -29.68 -4.13
C SER A 478 -27.30 -30.25 -4.82
N THR A 479 -28.17 -29.35 -5.32
CA THR A 479 -29.47 -29.72 -5.90
C THR A 479 -29.71 -29.04 -7.24
N GLU A 480 -30.30 -29.79 -8.19
CA GLU A 480 -30.74 -29.22 -9.45
C GLU A 480 -32.05 -28.45 -9.30
N GLY A 481 -32.04 -27.21 -9.81
CA GLY A 481 -33.24 -26.39 -9.92
C GLY A 481 -34.18 -26.97 -10.98
N SER A 482 -35.42 -27.27 -10.59
CA SER A 482 -36.40 -27.84 -11.51
C SER A 482 -37.11 -26.75 -12.32
N GLY A 483 -36.69 -26.54 -13.57
CA GLY A 483 -37.46 -25.80 -14.57
C GLY A 483 -36.62 -25.37 -15.78
N PRO A 484 -37.04 -25.62 -17.04
CA PRO A 484 -36.35 -25.07 -18.19
C PRO A 484 -36.58 -23.55 -18.29
N LEU A 485 -35.51 -22.77 -18.48
CA LEU A 485 -35.57 -21.33 -18.78
C LEU A 485 -35.20 -21.10 -20.23
N THR A 486 -36.13 -20.62 -21.06
CA THR A 486 -35.81 -20.30 -22.46
C THR A 486 -35.19 -18.92 -22.57
N TYR A 487 -34.09 -18.80 -23.30
CA TYR A 487 -33.51 -17.53 -23.71
C TYR A 487 -33.58 -17.36 -25.22
N THR A 488 -33.63 -16.11 -25.67
CA THR A 488 -33.81 -15.74 -27.08
C THR A 488 -32.63 -14.89 -27.55
N GLY A 489 -32.24 -15.09 -28.81
CA GLY A 489 -31.13 -14.36 -29.41
C GLY A 489 -29.78 -14.90 -28.98
N ASP A 490 -28.74 -14.31 -29.54
CA ASP A 490 -27.36 -14.69 -29.24
C ASP A 490 -26.97 -14.20 -27.85
N PRO A 491 -26.08 -14.92 -27.13
CA PRO A 491 -25.48 -14.40 -25.91
C PRO A 491 -24.91 -13.01 -26.16
N GLN A 492 -25.40 -12.06 -25.39
CA GLN A 492 -24.92 -10.70 -25.48
C GLN A 492 -23.72 -10.58 -24.55
N TYR A 493 -22.68 -9.93 -25.04
CA TYR A 493 -21.56 -9.58 -24.18
C TYR A 493 -22.03 -8.47 -23.22
N ALA A 494 -21.20 -8.10 -22.26
CA ALA A 494 -21.46 -6.87 -21.55
C ALA A 494 -21.76 -5.77 -22.58
N GLU A 495 -22.59 -4.79 -22.22
CA GLU A 495 -22.77 -3.53 -22.97
C GLU A 495 -21.41 -2.93 -23.39
N TYR A 496 -20.41 -3.34 -22.62
CA TYR A 496 -19.02 -3.14 -22.74
C TYR A 496 -18.26 -4.33 -23.38
N ALA A 497 -18.12 -4.33 -24.71
CA ALA A 497 -17.26 -5.30 -25.42
C ALA A 497 -15.84 -4.76 -25.54
N LEU A 498 -14.88 -5.53 -25.05
CA LEU A 498 -13.46 -5.25 -25.22
C LEU A 498 -13.02 -5.84 -26.56
N VAL A 499 -12.86 -4.98 -27.56
CA VAL A 499 -12.54 -5.37 -28.95
C VAL A 499 -11.05 -5.22 -29.20
N ASP A 500 -10.38 -6.25 -29.74
CA ASP A 500 -9.11 -6.08 -30.44
C ASP A 500 -9.40 -5.98 -31.96
N TYR A 501 -9.10 -4.82 -32.53
CA TYR A 501 -9.36 -4.51 -33.93
C TYR A 501 -8.12 -4.88 -34.74
N SER A 502 -7.84 -6.17 -34.95
CA SER A 502 -6.78 -6.54 -35.93
C SER A 502 -6.90 -7.84 -36.72
N SER A 503 -7.83 -8.78 -36.44
CA SER A 503 -8.21 -9.77 -37.47
C SER A 503 -9.53 -10.48 -37.17
N ALA A 504 -10.48 -10.36 -38.09
CA ALA A 504 -11.84 -10.90 -37.99
C ALA A 504 -11.92 -12.43 -38.22
N THR A 505 -10.97 -13.23 -37.73
CA THR A 505 -10.99 -14.65 -38.07
C THR A 505 -10.65 -15.66 -36.98
N TYR A 506 -9.88 -15.36 -35.93
CA TYR A 506 -9.69 -16.31 -34.84
C TYR A 506 -9.33 -15.59 -33.54
N GLU A 507 -10.29 -15.51 -32.63
CA GLU A 507 -10.12 -15.61 -31.16
C GLU A 507 -11.52 -15.56 -30.51
N LYS A 508 -12.20 -16.72 -30.50
CA LYS A 508 -13.50 -16.89 -29.81
C LYS A 508 -13.34 -17.05 -28.28
N PHE A 509 -12.11 -16.95 -27.76
CA PHE A 509 -11.78 -16.91 -26.34
C PHE A 509 -10.84 -15.72 -26.10
N GLY A 510 -11.38 -14.51 -25.92
CA GLY A 510 -10.50 -13.33 -25.85
C GLY A 510 -11.16 -11.95 -25.97
N ARG A 511 -12.46 -11.80 -25.68
CA ARG A 511 -13.15 -10.50 -25.78
C ARG A 511 -13.04 -9.66 -24.51
N ARG A 512 -11.88 -9.71 -23.81
CA ARG A 512 -11.53 -8.84 -22.69
C ARG A 512 -10.12 -8.26 -22.87
N ASN A 513 -10.00 -6.92 -22.91
CA ASN A 513 -8.80 -6.14 -23.20
C ASN A 513 -8.45 -5.23 -22.00
N GLY A 514 -7.31 -4.56 -22.06
CA GLY A 514 -6.72 -3.89 -20.91
C GLY A 514 -5.70 -4.77 -20.20
N GLU A 515 -4.68 -4.13 -19.64
CA GLU A 515 -3.56 -4.79 -18.97
C GLU A 515 -3.91 -4.98 -17.50
N VAL A 516 -3.92 -6.22 -17.01
CA VAL A 516 -4.12 -6.50 -15.58
C VAL A 516 -2.79 -6.30 -14.86
N ILE A 517 -2.73 -5.29 -13.99
CA ILE A 517 -1.52 -4.89 -13.28
C ILE A 517 -1.48 -5.49 -11.86
N PHE A 518 -2.65 -5.76 -11.29
CA PHE A 518 -2.78 -6.24 -9.92
C PHE A 518 -4.00 -7.13 -9.80
N ILE A 519 -3.86 -8.20 -9.01
CA ILE A 519 -4.94 -9.13 -8.66
C ILE A 519 -4.83 -9.39 -7.16
N GLU A 520 -5.95 -9.26 -6.47
CA GLU A 520 -6.10 -9.60 -5.06
C GLU A 520 -7.31 -10.51 -4.90
N ASN A 521 -7.05 -11.71 -4.38
CA ASN A 521 -8.09 -12.63 -3.93
C ASN A 521 -8.40 -12.34 -2.46
N ARG A 522 -9.68 -12.26 -2.11
CA ARG A 522 -10.19 -11.99 -0.76
C ARG A 522 -11.41 -12.84 -0.45
N ALA A 523 -11.74 -12.97 0.83
CA ALA A 523 -12.96 -13.64 1.24
C ALA A 523 -14.20 -12.93 0.66
N LYS A 524 -15.30 -13.68 0.46
CA LYS A 524 -16.57 -13.15 -0.04
C LYS A 524 -16.97 -11.84 0.63
N VAL A 525 -17.11 -10.78 -0.17
CA VAL A 525 -17.68 -9.50 0.24
C VAL A 525 -19.09 -9.41 -0.34
N THR A 526 -20.08 -9.26 0.54
CA THR A 526 -21.49 -9.02 0.18
C THR A 526 -21.86 -7.59 0.50
N ARG A 527 -22.58 -6.94 -0.42
CA ARG A 527 -23.08 -5.57 -0.25
C ARG A 527 -24.60 -5.61 -0.21
N ALA A 528 -25.20 -4.78 0.65
CA ALA A 528 -26.62 -4.49 0.58
C ALA A 528 -26.87 -3.32 -0.38
N ASN A 529 -28.10 -3.21 -0.91
CA ASN A 529 -28.53 -2.01 -1.62
C ASN A 529 -28.31 -0.78 -0.71
N ASP A 530 -27.93 0.36 -1.30
CA ASP A 530 -27.54 1.61 -0.62
C ASP A 530 -26.21 1.58 0.17
N GLN A 531 -25.42 0.50 0.12
CA GLN A 531 -24.09 0.48 0.74
C GLN A 531 -23.00 0.98 -0.21
N ILE A 532 -22.21 1.95 0.26
CA ILE A 532 -20.97 2.39 -0.41
C ILE A 532 -19.83 1.46 0.03
N GLU A 533 -19.19 0.83 -0.93
CA GLU A 533 -17.99 0.02 -0.70
C GLU A 533 -16.75 0.78 -1.19
N GLU A 534 -15.87 1.14 -0.26
CA GLU A 534 -14.60 1.78 -0.58
C GLU A 534 -13.49 0.73 -0.67
N VAL A 535 -13.06 0.43 -1.88
CA VAL A 535 -11.96 -0.50 -2.15
C VAL A 535 -10.64 0.27 -2.10
N ARG A 536 -9.76 -0.17 -1.20
CA ARG A 536 -8.40 0.38 -1.07
C ARG A 536 -7.36 -0.70 -1.31
N MET A 537 -6.54 -0.51 -2.32
CA MET A 537 -5.45 -1.42 -2.70
C MET A 537 -4.10 -0.83 -2.30
N ILE A 538 -3.17 -1.70 -1.92
CA ILE A 538 -1.78 -1.33 -1.64
C ILE A 538 -0.88 -2.17 -2.52
N ILE A 539 -0.06 -1.52 -3.36
CA ILE A 539 0.95 -2.15 -4.20
C ILE A 539 2.32 -1.82 -3.63
N GLN A 540 3.12 -2.85 -3.33
CA GLN A 540 4.49 -2.72 -2.86
C GLN A 540 5.48 -2.89 -4.02
N PHE A 541 6.52 -2.07 -4.03
CA PHE A 541 7.63 -2.12 -5.00
C PHE A 541 8.93 -2.61 -4.36
#